data_AF-A0A5N5X7L9-F1
#
_entry.id   AF-A0A5N5X7L9-F1
#
_cell.length_a   1.000
_cell.length_b   1.000
_cell.length_c   1.000
_cell.angle_alpha   90.00
_cell.angle_beta   90.00
_cell.angle_gamma   90.00
#
_symmetry.space_group_name_H-M   'P 1'
#
loop_
_entity.id
_entity.type
_entity.pdbx_description
1 polymer ?
#
loop_
_entity_poly.entity_id
_entity_poly.type
_entity_poly.pdbx_seq_one_letter_code
_entity_poly.pdbx_strand_id
1 'polypeptide(L)'
;MPTPRAAILAGDLNAFAPEDLTAPVECGLHDAFLILGGEDSTEQSFTWGQQVSNWMREQFGCSRMDKVLFCGGVGVKGLERIGAGEMVWIECPKQSPEESEAGEGKWITDHLELRAEFRILDSETEKTA
;
A
#
# COMPACT_ATOMS: atom_id res chain seq x y z
N MET A 1 -24.97 -2.46 -20.54
CA MET A 1 -24.66 -2.29 -19.10
C MET A 1 -24.47 -0.81 -18.83
N PRO A 2 -24.84 -0.28 -17.65
CA PRO A 2 -24.54 1.11 -17.31
C PRO A 2 -23.01 1.31 -17.22
N THR A 3 -22.52 2.46 -17.67
CA THR A 3 -21.12 2.83 -17.54
C THR A 3 -20.80 3.16 -16.08
N PRO A 4 -19.75 2.57 -15.47
CA PRO A 4 -19.32 2.95 -14.13
C PRO A 4 -18.98 4.45 -14.04
N ARG A 5 -19.44 5.12 -12.97
CA ARG A 5 -19.17 6.54 -12.73
C ARG A 5 -17.73 6.80 -12.25
N ALA A 6 -17.16 5.82 -11.56
CA ALA A 6 -15.83 5.90 -10.97
C ALA A 6 -15.24 4.49 -10.83
N ALA A 7 -13.92 4.43 -10.72
CA ALA A 7 -13.18 3.20 -10.44
C ALA A 7 -12.04 3.47 -9.46
N ILE A 8 -11.73 2.46 -8.65
CA ILE A 8 -10.60 2.46 -7.71
C ILE A 8 -9.85 1.13 -7.92
N LEU A 9 -8.54 1.21 -8.07
CA LEU A 9 -7.60 0.08 -8.10
C LEU A 9 -6.69 0.22 -6.88
N ALA A 10 -6.77 -0.73 -5.94
CA ALA A 10 -5.99 -0.70 -4.72
C ALA A 10 -5.39 -2.09 -4.43
N GLY A 11 -4.12 -2.12 -4.06
CA GLY A 11 -3.42 -3.34 -3.65
C GLY A 11 -1.94 -3.28 -3.97
N ASP A 12 -1.28 -4.43 -3.85
CA ASP A 12 0.09 -4.65 -4.30
C ASP A 12 0.13 -4.74 -5.83
N LEU A 13 0.71 -3.72 -6.46
CA LEU A 13 0.90 -3.67 -7.90
C LEU A 13 2.28 -4.20 -8.31
N ASN A 14 3.15 -4.56 -7.36
CA ASN A 14 4.56 -4.83 -7.58
C ASN A 14 5.22 -3.73 -8.43
N ALA A 15 4.88 -2.47 -8.12
CA ALA A 15 5.21 -1.31 -8.92
C ALA A 15 6.65 -0.82 -8.71
N PHE A 16 7.64 -1.64 -9.09
CA PHE A 16 9.07 -1.36 -8.89
C PHE A 16 9.83 -1.02 -10.18
N ALA A 17 9.22 -1.16 -11.35
CA ALA A 17 9.85 -0.82 -12.61
C ALA A 17 9.74 0.69 -12.90
N PRO A 18 10.68 1.30 -13.66
CA PRO A 18 10.61 2.72 -14.02
C PRO A 18 9.29 3.12 -14.68
N GLU A 19 8.68 2.23 -15.47
CA GLU A 19 7.41 2.44 -16.16
C GLU A 19 6.23 2.59 -15.19
N ASP A 20 6.32 2.01 -14.00
CA ASP A 20 5.26 2.08 -12.99
C ASP A 20 5.09 3.48 -12.39
N LEU A 21 6.04 4.39 -12.64
CA LEU A 21 5.96 5.80 -12.26
C LEU A 21 5.00 6.58 -13.17
N THR A 22 4.92 6.23 -14.46
CA THR A 22 4.12 6.99 -15.45
C THR A 22 2.86 6.24 -15.89
N ALA A 23 2.86 4.91 -15.83
CA ALA A 23 1.75 4.07 -16.28
C ALA A 23 0.38 4.48 -15.71
N PRO A 24 0.21 4.83 -14.41
CA PRO A 24 -1.08 5.28 -13.90
C PRO A 24 -1.62 6.51 -14.65
N VAL A 25 -0.76 7.52 -14.86
CA VAL A 25 -1.14 8.78 -15.53
C VAL A 25 -1.44 8.53 -17.00
N GLU A 26 -0.65 7.68 -17.67
CA GLU A 26 -0.87 7.28 -19.07
C GLU A 26 -2.20 6.55 -19.27
N CYS A 27 -2.67 5.82 -18.25
CA CYS A 27 -3.98 5.17 -18.22
C CYS A 27 -5.12 6.08 -17.74
N GLY A 28 -4.87 7.36 -17.47
CA GLY A 28 -5.89 8.29 -16.95
C GLY A 28 -6.31 8.01 -15.51
N LEU A 29 -5.44 7.38 -14.72
CA LEU A 29 -5.62 7.14 -13.30
C LEU A 29 -4.86 8.18 -12.47
N HIS A 30 -5.49 8.61 -11.39
CA HIS A 30 -4.88 9.44 -10.36
C HIS A 30 -4.33 8.56 -9.24
N ASP A 31 -3.17 8.93 -8.72
CA ASP A 31 -2.55 8.25 -7.58
C ASP A 31 -2.88 8.99 -6.27
N ALA A 32 -3.55 8.30 -5.34
CA ALA A 32 -3.99 8.90 -4.07
C ALA A 32 -2.85 9.51 -3.26
N PHE A 33 -1.68 8.86 -3.23
CA PHE A 33 -0.54 9.32 -2.45
C PHE A 33 0.03 10.61 -3.04
N LEU A 34 0.19 10.66 -4.36
CA LEU A 34 0.73 11.84 -5.05
C LEU A 34 -0.26 13.01 -5.03
N ILE A 35 -1.56 12.75 -5.21
CA ILE A 35 -2.61 13.78 -5.11
C ILE A 35 -2.64 14.44 -3.72
N LEU A 36 -2.34 13.69 -2.66
CA LEU A 36 -2.27 14.20 -1.30
C LEU A 36 -0.91 14.85 -0.95
N GLY A 37 -0.05 15.06 -1.94
CA GLY A 37 1.24 15.75 -1.78
C GLY A 37 2.40 14.83 -1.36
N GLY A 38 2.21 13.52 -1.44
CA GLY A 38 3.30 12.56 -1.28
C GLY A 38 4.31 12.63 -2.42
N GLU A 39 5.55 12.25 -2.13
CA GLU A 39 6.65 12.18 -3.10
C GLU A 39 7.12 10.73 -3.25
N ASP A 40 7.11 10.22 -4.48
CA ASP A 40 7.55 8.83 -4.73
C ASP A 40 9.06 8.68 -4.54
N SER A 41 9.54 7.44 -4.41
CA SER A 41 10.94 7.12 -4.08
C SER A 41 11.44 7.72 -2.76
N THR A 42 10.56 7.93 -1.78
CA THR A 42 10.91 8.40 -0.44
C THR A 42 10.50 7.36 0.62
N GLU A 43 11.10 7.42 1.81
CA GLU A 43 10.75 6.51 2.91
C GLU A 43 9.27 6.59 3.32
N GLN A 44 8.65 7.75 3.12
CA GLN A 44 7.22 7.95 3.34
C GLN A 44 6.36 7.19 2.32
N SER A 45 6.87 7.00 1.10
CA SER A 45 6.16 6.33 0.01
C SER A 45 6.19 4.81 0.15
N PHE A 46 7.23 4.26 0.78
CA PHE A 46 7.45 2.82 0.85
C PHE A 46 6.35 2.08 1.63
N THR A 47 5.93 0.97 1.03
CA THR A 47 4.97 0.02 1.59
C THR A 47 5.56 -1.38 1.74
N TRP A 48 6.80 -1.59 1.30
CA TRP A 48 7.50 -2.86 1.46
C TRP A 48 8.97 -2.64 1.86
N GLY A 49 9.52 -3.61 2.60
CA GLY A 49 10.94 -3.66 2.98
C GLY A 49 11.22 -3.27 4.44
N GLN A 50 10.26 -2.65 5.15
CA GLN A 50 10.43 -2.28 6.56
C GLN A 50 10.22 -3.45 7.52
N GLN A 51 9.40 -4.43 7.15
CA GLN A 51 8.98 -5.57 7.98
C GLN A 51 9.52 -6.91 7.45
N VAL A 52 10.66 -6.87 6.74
CA VAL A 52 11.37 -8.06 6.26
C VAL A 52 12.69 -8.25 7.01
N SER A 53 13.26 -9.44 6.87
CA SER A 53 14.62 -9.75 7.37
C SER A 53 15.67 -8.79 6.81
N ASN A 54 16.75 -8.56 7.56
CA ASN A 54 17.86 -7.70 7.12
C ASN A 54 18.42 -8.16 5.78
N TRP A 55 18.60 -9.47 5.59
CA TRP A 55 19.08 -10.03 4.33
C TRP A 55 18.17 -9.63 3.16
N MET A 56 16.85 -9.77 3.30
CA MET A 56 15.91 -9.44 2.23
C MET A 56 15.92 -7.93 1.92
N ARG A 57 15.99 -7.09 2.96
CA ARG A 57 16.09 -5.63 2.80
C ARG A 57 17.39 -5.20 2.13
N GLU A 58 18.51 -5.83 2.46
CA GLU A 58 19.81 -5.56 1.84
C GLU A 58 19.85 -6.00 0.37
N GLN A 59 19.17 -7.09 0.01
CA GLN A 59 19.12 -7.57 -1.37
C GLN A 59 18.18 -6.74 -2.27
N PHE A 60 17.01 -6.32 -1.78
CA PHE A 60 15.96 -5.73 -2.61
C PHE A 60 15.65 -4.26 -2.29
N GLY A 61 16.14 -3.73 -1.18
CA GLY A 61 15.83 -2.38 -0.72
C GLY A 61 14.41 -2.23 -0.16
N CYS A 62 13.97 -0.99 0.02
CA CYS A 62 12.58 -0.66 0.33
C CYS A 62 11.93 -0.03 -0.90
N SER A 63 10.63 -0.25 -1.08
CA SER A 63 9.91 0.22 -2.25
C SER A 63 8.43 0.46 -1.96
N ARG A 64 7.77 1.15 -2.91
CA ARG A 64 6.33 1.44 -2.89
C ARG A 64 5.62 0.50 -3.84
N MET A 65 5.31 -0.70 -3.34
CA MET A 65 4.67 -1.75 -4.13
C MET A 65 3.14 -1.58 -4.16
N ASP A 66 2.58 -1.11 -3.05
CA ASP A 66 1.15 -0.93 -2.88
C ASP A 66 0.73 0.48 -3.31
N LYS A 67 -0.30 0.57 -4.14
CA LYS A 67 -0.84 1.84 -4.64
C LYS A 67 -2.35 1.86 -4.51
N VAL A 68 -2.90 3.07 -4.40
CA VAL A 68 -4.33 3.34 -4.49
C VAL A 68 -4.54 4.31 -5.64
N LEU A 69 -5.03 3.79 -6.76
CA LEU A 69 -5.27 4.52 -8.00
C LEU A 69 -6.77 4.70 -8.21
N PHE A 70 -7.20 5.82 -8.79
CA PHE A 70 -8.62 6.10 -8.99
C PHE A 70 -8.90 6.99 -10.21
N CYS A 71 -10.12 6.95 -10.72
CA CYS A 71 -10.61 7.87 -11.75
C CYS A 71 -12.13 8.09 -11.68
N GLY A 72 -12.61 9.10 -12.40
CA GLY A 72 -14.03 9.43 -12.51
C GLY A 72 -14.57 10.22 -11.32
N GLY A 73 -15.84 9.99 -10.99
CA GLY A 73 -16.61 10.78 -10.01
C GLY A 73 -16.27 10.54 -8.53
N VAL A 74 -14.99 10.36 -8.18
CA VAL A 74 -14.51 10.25 -6.80
C VAL A 74 -13.26 11.12 -6.60
N GLY A 75 -13.11 11.68 -5.41
CA GLY A 75 -11.92 12.40 -4.99
C GLY A 75 -11.39 11.84 -3.67
N VAL A 76 -10.07 11.69 -3.57
CA VAL A 76 -9.40 11.25 -2.33
C VAL A 76 -9.46 12.34 -1.25
N LYS A 77 -9.65 11.94 0.00
CA LYS A 77 -9.69 12.81 1.19
C LYS A 77 -8.56 12.55 2.16
N GLY A 78 -8.14 11.30 2.27
CA GLY A 78 -7.06 10.89 3.15
C GLY A 78 -6.46 9.57 2.69
N LEU A 79 -5.20 9.37 3.06
CA LEU A 79 -4.48 8.13 2.89
C LEU A 79 -3.60 7.92 4.13
N GLU A 80 -3.74 6.76 4.76
CA GLU A 80 -3.03 6.40 5.98
C GLU A 80 -2.30 5.06 5.78
N ARG A 81 -1.09 4.95 6.33
CA ARG A 81 -0.39 3.67 6.47
C ARG A 81 -0.77 3.02 7.80
N ILE A 82 -1.19 1.76 7.77
CA ILE A 82 -1.56 0.99 8.97
C ILE A 82 -0.78 -0.34 9.01
N GLY A 83 -0.85 -1.05 10.14
CA GLY A 83 -0.19 -2.36 10.31
C GLY A 83 1.33 -2.29 10.52
N ALA A 84 1.91 -1.08 10.57
CA ALA A 84 3.32 -0.87 10.84
C ALA A 84 3.65 -1.28 12.29
N GLY A 85 4.54 -2.24 12.47
CA GLY A 85 4.96 -2.69 13.79
C GLY A 85 4.09 -3.79 14.38
N GLU A 86 3.14 -4.35 13.64
CA GLU A 86 2.25 -5.39 14.16
C GLU A 86 2.88 -6.78 14.09
N MET A 87 3.04 -7.43 15.24
CA MET A 87 3.60 -8.78 15.36
C MET A 87 2.65 -9.72 16.08
N VAL A 88 2.69 -10.99 15.68
CA VAL A 88 2.03 -12.10 16.36
C VAL A 88 3.08 -13.04 16.95
N TRP A 89 2.80 -13.56 18.14
CA TRP A 89 3.59 -14.63 18.73
C TRP A 89 3.15 -15.96 18.14
N ILE A 90 4.09 -16.70 17.57
CA ILE A 90 3.84 -18.05 17.03
C ILE A 90 4.50 -19.06 17.96
N GLU A 91 3.69 -19.96 18.52
CA GLU A 91 4.19 -21.11 19.25
C GLU A 91 4.84 -22.09 18.27
N CYS A 92 6.08 -22.44 18.55
CA CYS A 92 6.79 -23.48 17.81
C CYS A 92 6.51 -24.84 18.48
N PRO A 93 6.22 -25.89 17.68
CA PRO A 93 6.07 -27.22 18.25
C PRO A 93 7.36 -27.61 18.97
N LYS A 94 7.21 -28.00 20.24
CA LYS A 94 8.33 -28.48 21.05
C LYS A 94 8.95 -29.69 20.35
N GLN A 95 10.25 -29.63 20.08
CA GLN A 95 10.97 -30.75 19.48
C GLN A 95 11.26 -31.82 20.53
N SER A 96 11.21 -31.46 21.82
CA SER A 96 11.33 -32.38 22.95
C SER A 96 10.50 -31.92 24.17
N PRO A 97 10.06 -32.85 25.05
CA PRO A 97 9.27 -32.51 26.25
C PRO A 97 10.05 -31.71 27.31
N GLU A 98 11.37 -31.59 27.17
CA GLU A 98 12.28 -30.87 28.06
C GLU A 98 12.50 -29.41 27.62
N GLU A 99 12.05 -29.03 26.42
CA GLU A 99 12.12 -27.65 25.93
C GLU A 99 11.07 -26.76 26.61
N SER A 100 11.51 -25.58 27.05
CA SER A 100 10.61 -24.48 27.42
C SER A 100 9.69 -24.16 26.25
N GLU A 101 8.56 -23.48 26.52
CA GLU A 101 7.73 -22.94 25.43
C GLU A 101 8.61 -22.13 24.46
N ALA A 102 8.80 -22.68 23.27
CA ALA A 102 9.55 -22.07 22.20
C ALA A 102 8.54 -21.33 21.33
N GLY A 103 8.79 -20.06 21.09
CA GLY A 103 7.99 -19.27 20.16
C GLY A 103 8.82 -18.10 19.64
N GLU A 104 8.36 -17.53 18.54
CA GLU A 104 8.99 -16.37 17.94
C GLU A 104 7.94 -15.33 17.56
N GLY A 105 8.28 -14.05 17.72
CA GLY A 105 7.49 -12.96 17.19
C GLY A 105 7.69 -12.87 15.69
N LYS A 106 6.60 -12.90 14.91
CA LYS A 106 6.63 -12.63 13.47
C LYS A 106 5.77 -11.43 13.15
N TRP A 107 6.24 -10.61 12.22
CA TRP A 107 5.40 -9.61 11.58
C TRP A 107 4.17 -10.28 10.95
N ILE A 108 3.01 -9.65 11.11
CA ILE A 108 1.75 -10.16 10.53
C ILE A 108 1.76 -10.09 9.00
N THR A 109 2.56 -9.17 8.44
CA THR A 109 2.80 -8.98 7.00
C THR A 109 4.17 -8.31 6.80
N ASP A 110 4.80 -8.54 5.65
CA ASP A 110 5.98 -7.82 5.19
C ASP A 110 5.67 -6.48 4.49
N HIS A 111 4.39 -6.21 4.22
CA HIS A 111 3.89 -4.95 3.67
C HIS A 111 3.33 -4.01 4.74
N LEU A 112 3.31 -2.71 4.45
CA LEU A 112 2.56 -1.71 5.19
C LEU A 112 1.25 -1.44 4.45
N GLU A 113 0.13 -1.66 5.13
CA GLU A 113 -1.20 -1.54 4.54
C GLU A 113 -1.56 -0.07 4.27
N LEU A 114 -2.38 0.16 3.24
CA LEU A 114 -2.91 1.48 2.89
C LEU A 114 -4.41 1.56 3.12
N ARG A 115 -4.84 2.57 3.89
CA ARG A 115 -6.24 2.93 4.08
C ARG A 115 -6.53 4.25 3.41
N ALA A 116 -7.35 4.23 2.37
CA ALA A 116 -7.76 5.43 1.64
C ALA A 116 -9.22 5.81 1.94
N GLU A 117 -9.47 7.10 2.12
CA GLU A 117 -10.81 7.68 2.25
C GLU A 117 -11.17 8.44 0.98
N PHE A 118 -12.34 8.13 0.40
CA PHE A 118 -12.84 8.78 -0.81
C PHE A 118 -14.17 9.48 -0.56
N ARG A 119 -14.38 10.58 -1.27
CA ARG A 119 -15.68 11.24 -1.42
C ARG A 119 -16.20 11.03 -2.84
N ILE A 120 -17.46 10.62 -2.95
CA ILE A 120 -18.18 10.62 -4.23
C ILE A 120 -18.47 12.07 -4.62
N LEU A 121 -18.13 12.44 -5.86
CA LEU A 121 -18.33 13.77 -6.39
C LEU A 121 -19.70 13.86 -7.08
N ASP A 122 -20.46 14.91 -6.77
CA ASP A 122 -21.70 15.22 -7.47
C ASP A 122 -21.42 15.85 -8.83
N SER A 123 -22.33 15.65 -9.79
CA SER A 123 -22.18 16.07 -11.19
C SER A 123 -22.19 17.59 -11.40
N GLU A 124 -22.39 18.40 -10.36
CA GLU A 124 -22.47 19.86 -10.49
C GLU A 124 -21.14 20.58 -10.28
N THR A 125 -20.08 19.89 -9.85
CA THR A 125 -18.80 20.51 -9.51
C THR A 125 -17.89 20.77 -10.73
N GLU A 126 -18.27 20.34 -11.92
CA GLU A 126 -17.48 20.46 -13.15
C GLU A 126 -17.57 21.84 -13.84
N LYS A 127 -18.39 22.78 -13.32
CA LYS A 127 -18.65 24.08 -13.96
C LYS A 127 -17.84 25.26 -13.44
N THR A 128 -16.95 25.06 -12.48
CA THR A 128 -16.09 26.13 -11.95
C THR A 128 -14.70 25.62 -11.63
N ALA A 129 -13.89 25.43 -12.67
CA ALA A 129 -12.43 25.47 -12.61
C ALA A 129 -11.92 26.06 -13.93
#